data_AF-A0A0W1RVX2-F1
#
_entry.id   AF-A0A0W1RVX2-F1
#
_cell.length_a   1.000
_cell.length_b   1.000
_cell.length_c   1.000
_cell.angle_alpha   90.00
_cell.angle_beta   90.00
_cell.angle_gamma   90.00
#
_symmetry.space_group_name_H-M   'P 1'
#
loop_
_entity.id
_entity.type
_entity.pdbx_description
1 polymer ?
#
loop_
_entity_poly.entity_id
_entity_poly.type
_entity_poly.pdbx_seq_one_letter_code
_entity_poly.pdbx_strand_id
1 'polypeptide(L)'
;MAASGNPSKGEKPFTNTNVAVALFGASMMALGAFLPVLSLGAMEMTYVKGGDGDGVFVLFAALGVALFALLRARGFVIASSVAGLGVMAFGLYNAVTRIDELQAQLAQDLEGNPFGGFALAISESASLEWGWIVMIIGGLVAIIGALIQPDS
;
A
#
# COMPACT_ATOMS: atom_id res chain seq x y z
N MET A 1 10.61 37.79 -33.93
CA MET A 1 9.37 37.06 -34.32
C MET A 1 9.15 35.96 -33.31
N ALA A 2 8.32 36.22 -32.30
CA ALA A 2 7.96 35.24 -31.27
C ALA A 2 6.73 34.46 -31.76
N ALA A 3 6.92 33.18 -32.10
CA ALA A 3 5.82 32.27 -32.34
C ALA A 3 5.25 31.82 -31.00
N SER A 4 4.20 32.54 -30.58
CA SER A 4 3.21 32.13 -29.58
C SER A 4 2.51 30.86 -30.07
N GLY A 5 3.00 29.69 -29.63
CA GLY A 5 2.42 28.38 -29.89
C GLY A 5 1.67 27.85 -28.66
N ASN A 6 0.39 28.20 -28.58
CA ASN A 6 -0.71 27.62 -27.79
C ASN A 6 -0.48 26.22 -27.15
N PRO A 7 -0.62 26.05 -25.82
CA PRO A 7 -0.97 24.77 -25.23
C PRO A 7 -2.49 24.68 -25.01
N SER A 8 -3.24 24.31 -26.06
CA SER A 8 -4.60 23.78 -25.88
C SER A 8 -4.52 22.30 -25.54
N LYS A 9 -4.51 21.96 -24.26
CA LYS A 9 -5.04 20.68 -23.78
C LYS A 9 -5.84 20.93 -22.51
N GLY A 10 -7.14 20.62 -22.58
CA GLY A 10 -8.14 20.86 -21.54
C GLY A 10 -7.96 20.00 -20.29
N GLU A 11 -6.81 20.08 -19.65
CA GLU A 11 -6.64 19.57 -18.29
C GLU A 11 -7.28 20.58 -17.33
N LYS A 12 -8.42 20.18 -16.74
CA LYS A 12 -9.07 20.94 -15.69
C LYS A 12 -8.09 21.20 -14.54
N PRO A 13 -8.11 22.39 -13.92
CA PRO A 13 -7.15 22.75 -12.89
C PRO A 13 -7.28 21.82 -11.68
N PHE A 14 -6.14 21.39 -11.13
CA PHE A 14 -6.08 20.64 -9.88
C PHE A 14 -6.45 21.57 -8.71
N THR A 15 -7.64 21.40 -8.16
CA THR A 15 -8.21 22.31 -7.15
C THR A 15 -7.82 21.91 -5.73
N ASN A 16 -8.12 22.78 -4.76
CA ASN A 16 -7.85 22.49 -3.36
C ASN A 16 -8.64 21.28 -2.84
N THR A 17 -9.83 20.99 -3.39
CA THR A 17 -10.59 19.77 -3.10
C THR A 17 -9.81 18.53 -3.51
N ASN A 18 -9.24 18.54 -4.71
CA ASN A 18 -8.41 17.44 -5.23
C ASN A 18 -7.18 17.20 -4.34
N VAL A 19 -6.52 18.28 -3.92
CA VAL A 19 -5.41 18.23 -2.97
C VAL A 19 -5.84 17.59 -1.65
N ALA A 20 -6.97 18.02 -1.07
CA ALA A 20 -7.47 17.52 0.20
C ALA A 20 -7.78 16.01 0.14
N VAL A 21 -8.46 15.56 -0.92
CA VAL A 21 -8.76 14.13 -1.11
C VAL A 21 -7.48 13.32 -1.32
N ALA A 22 -6.52 13.84 -2.11
CA ALA A 22 -5.24 13.17 -2.32
C ALA A 22 -4.42 13.05 -1.03
N LEU A 23 -4.39 14.10 -0.19
CA LEU A 23 -3.74 14.08 1.12
C LEU A 23 -4.42 13.13 2.10
N PHE A 24 -5.75 13.05 2.06
CA PHE A 24 -6.50 12.08 2.86
C PHE A 24 -6.14 10.65 2.46
N GLY A 25 -6.10 10.36 1.16
CA GLY A 25 -5.62 9.07 0.62
C GLY A 25 -4.18 8.75 1.05
N ALA A 26 -3.26 9.71 0.92
CA ALA A 26 -1.86 9.55 1.37
C ALA A 26 -1.77 9.26 2.88
N SER A 27 -2.61 9.92 3.70
CA SER A 27 -2.66 9.69 5.13
C SER A 27 -3.14 8.27 5.46
N MET A 28 -4.15 7.77 4.76
CA MET A 28 -4.62 6.39 4.89
C MET A 28 -3.56 5.37 4.48
N MET A 29 -2.83 5.63 3.38
CA MET A 29 -1.70 4.77 2.98
C MET A 29 -0.63 4.71 4.06
N ALA A 30 -0.25 5.87 4.62
CA ALA A 30 0.76 5.94 5.67
C ALA A 30 0.29 5.24 6.97
N LEU A 31 -0.94 5.50 7.41
CA LEU A 31 -1.50 4.87 8.61
C LEU A 31 -1.67 3.36 8.43
N GLY A 32 -2.14 2.91 7.28
CA GLY A 32 -2.30 1.50 6.96
C GLY A 32 -0.97 0.73 6.99
N ALA A 33 0.16 1.37 6.69
CA ALA A 33 1.48 0.74 6.78
C ALA A 33 1.88 0.41 8.24
N PHE A 34 1.32 1.11 9.22
CA PHE A 34 1.52 0.83 10.64
C PHE A 34 0.47 -0.10 11.24
N LEU A 35 -0.59 -0.42 10.49
CA LEU A 35 -1.59 -1.40 10.92
C LEU A 35 -1.04 -2.82 10.75
N PRO A 36 -1.56 -3.79 11.55
CA PRO A 36 -1.20 -5.19 11.37
C PRO A 36 -1.64 -5.64 9.97
N VAL A 37 -0.69 -6.21 9.23
CA VAL A 37 -0.95 -6.79 7.89
C VAL A 37 -0.91 -8.30 7.95
N LEU A 38 -0.18 -8.86 8.91
CA LEU A 38 -0.05 -10.28 9.10
C LEU A 38 -0.02 -10.55 10.61
N SER A 39 -0.74 -11.56 11.05
CA SER A 39 -0.67 -12.08 12.42
C SER A 39 -0.08 -13.47 12.37
N LEU A 40 0.88 -13.76 13.25
CA LEU A 40 1.40 -15.11 13.50
C LEU A 40 0.98 -15.50 14.91
N GLY A 41 -0.23 -16.03 15.06
CA GLY A 41 -0.79 -16.38 16.36
C GLY A 41 -0.98 -15.18 17.28
N ALA A 42 -0.17 -15.08 18.34
CA ALA A 42 -0.25 -13.98 19.31
C ALA A 42 0.65 -12.78 18.97
N MET A 43 1.42 -12.84 17.87
CA MET A 43 2.32 -11.76 17.46
C MET A 43 1.82 -11.10 16.17
N GLU A 44 1.44 -9.82 16.29
CA GLU A 44 1.03 -8.99 15.17
C GLU A 44 2.24 -8.37 14.46
N MET A 45 2.31 -8.56 13.15
CA MET A 45 3.35 -8.01 12.28
C MET A 45 2.77 -6.85 11.45
N THR A 46 3.26 -5.64 11.73
CA THR A 46 2.95 -4.45 10.91
C THR A 46 3.70 -4.49 9.58
N TYR A 47 3.20 -3.84 8.54
CA TYR A 47 3.86 -3.82 7.22
C TYR A 47 5.28 -3.22 7.25
N VAL A 48 5.54 -2.27 8.17
CA VAL A 48 6.86 -1.64 8.34
C VAL A 48 7.87 -2.54 9.07
N LYS A 49 7.42 -3.35 10.05
CA LYS A 49 8.32 -4.19 10.87
C LYS A 49 8.31 -5.68 10.50
N GLY A 50 7.30 -6.12 9.75
CA GLY A 50 6.97 -7.53 9.52
C GLY A 50 7.46 -8.12 8.20
N GLY A 51 8.10 -7.35 7.33
CA GLY A 51 8.61 -7.86 6.04
C GLY A 51 9.62 -6.92 5.42
N ASP A 52 10.90 -7.23 5.58
CA ASP A 52 12.06 -6.81 4.77
C ASP A 52 12.24 -5.32 4.41
N GLY A 53 11.50 -4.40 5.03
CA GLY A 53 11.54 -2.97 4.73
C GLY A 53 10.54 -2.50 3.66
N ASP A 54 9.63 -3.36 3.19
CA ASP A 54 8.67 -3.02 2.14
C ASP A 54 7.68 -1.91 2.56
N GLY A 55 7.36 -1.83 3.84
CA GLY A 55 6.54 -0.74 4.38
C GLY A 55 7.20 0.64 4.25
N VAL A 56 8.52 0.71 4.12
CA VAL A 56 9.21 1.98 3.89
C VAL A 56 8.93 2.49 2.47
N PHE A 57 8.84 1.59 1.46
CA PHE A 57 8.48 1.99 0.09
C PHE A 57 7.05 2.54 0.01
N VAL A 58 6.12 1.98 0.76
CA VAL A 58 4.74 2.51 0.87
C VAL A 58 4.73 3.89 1.51
N LEU A 59 5.53 4.12 2.56
CA LEU A 59 5.68 5.44 3.16
C LEU A 59 6.28 6.46 2.18
N PHE A 60 7.28 6.06 1.40
CA PHE A 60 7.82 6.92 0.34
C PHE A 60 6.79 7.22 -0.75
N ALA A 61 5.97 6.24 -1.13
CA ALA A 61 4.87 6.47 -2.07
C ALA A 61 3.85 7.45 -1.50
N ALA A 62 3.45 7.30 -0.23
CA ALA A 62 2.53 8.21 0.46
C ALA A 62 3.10 9.63 0.56
N LEU A 63 4.38 9.78 0.90
CA LEU A 63 5.09 11.07 0.90
C LEU A 63 5.14 11.68 -0.50
N GLY A 64 5.42 10.88 -1.53
CA GLY A 64 5.39 11.32 -2.93
C GLY A 64 4.02 11.84 -3.33
N VAL A 65 2.95 11.10 -3.03
CA VAL A 65 1.56 11.51 -3.26
C VAL A 65 1.28 12.85 -2.57
N ALA A 66 1.66 13.00 -1.29
CA ALA A 66 1.44 14.23 -0.55
C ALA A 66 2.20 15.42 -1.16
N LEU A 67 3.48 15.24 -1.50
CA LEU A 67 4.30 16.28 -2.11
C LEU A 67 3.74 16.69 -3.49
N PHE A 68 3.43 15.74 -4.36
CA PHE A 68 2.92 16.03 -5.69
C PHE A 68 1.50 16.60 -5.67
N ALA A 69 0.70 16.24 -4.67
CA ALA A 69 -0.61 16.87 -4.46
C ALA A 69 -0.43 18.36 -4.12
N LEU A 70 0.50 18.71 -3.23
CA LEU A 70 0.80 20.11 -2.89
C LEU A 70 1.38 20.89 -4.09
N LEU A 71 2.19 20.24 -4.92
CA LEU A 71 2.70 20.81 -6.18
C LEU A 71 1.65 20.86 -7.30
N ARG A 72 0.42 20.38 -7.05
CA ARG A 72 -0.69 20.32 -8.01
C ARG A 72 -0.35 19.52 -9.28
N ALA A 73 0.56 18.57 -9.16
CA ALA A 73 1.12 17.80 -10.26
C ALA A 73 0.31 16.50 -10.47
N ARG A 74 -0.89 16.63 -11.04
CA ARG A 74 -1.88 15.53 -11.19
C ARG A 74 -1.28 14.22 -11.70
N GLY A 75 -0.49 14.27 -12.78
CA GLY A 75 0.12 13.07 -13.38
C GLY A 75 1.05 12.34 -12.41
N PHE A 76 1.82 13.08 -11.61
CA PHE A 76 2.73 12.51 -10.62
C PHE A 76 1.98 11.94 -9.41
N VAL A 77 0.88 12.56 -8.98
CA VAL A 77 0.01 11.99 -7.92
C VAL A 77 -0.51 10.61 -8.34
N ILE A 78 -1.00 10.48 -9.58
CA ILE A 78 -1.48 9.19 -10.10
C ILE A 78 -0.32 8.19 -10.19
N ALA A 79 0.82 8.60 -10.75
CA ALA A 79 1.99 7.73 -10.90
C ALA A 79 2.49 7.20 -9.54
N SER A 80 2.63 8.07 -8.53
CA SER A 80 3.03 7.68 -7.17
C SER A 80 1.99 6.80 -6.48
N SER A 81 0.70 7.07 -6.68
CA SER A 81 -0.37 6.24 -6.10
C SER A 81 -0.40 4.84 -6.72
N VAL A 82 -0.27 4.74 -8.05
CA VAL A 82 -0.21 3.46 -8.77
C VAL A 82 1.05 2.68 -8.41
N ALA A 83 2.21 3.35 -8.34
CA ALA A 83 3.44 2.72 -7.88
C ALA A 83 3.31 2.19 -6.45
N GLY A 84 2.73 2.98 -5.54
CA GLY A 84 2.44 2.56 -4.16
C GLY A 84 1.53 1.33 -4.09
N LEU A 85 0.45 1.31 -4.86
CA LEU A 85 -0.44 0.14 -4.95
C LEU A 85 0.27 -1.10 -5.51
N GLY A 86 1.15 -0.92 -6.50
CA GLY A 86 1.96 -2.02 -7.05
C GLY A 86 2.89 -2.64 -6.01
N VAL A 87 3.57 -1.80 -5.23
CA VAL A 87 4.42 -2.26 -4.11
C VAL A 87 3.59 -2.99 -3.05
N MET A 88 2.44 -2.45 -2.67
CA MET A 88 1.54 -3.11 -1.70
C MET A 88 1.07 -4.48 -2.21
N ALA A 89 0.67 -4.57 -3.47
CA ALA A 89 0.22 -5.83 -4.08
C ALA A 89 1.35 -6.88 -4.11
N PHE A 90 2.58 -6.46 -4.42
CA PHE A 90 3.74 -7.33 -4.38
C PHE A 90 4.05 -7.80 -2.95
N GLY A 91 4.04 -6.89 -1.97
CA GLY A 91 4.25 -7.25 -0.56
C GLY A 91 3.16 -8.19 -0.03
N LEU A 92 1.91 -8.02 -0.47
CA LEU A 92 0.80 -8.93 -0.14
C LEU A 92 1.03 -10.32 -0.72
N TYR A 93 1.45 -10.40 -1.98
CA TYR A 93 1.80 -11.67 -2.63
C TYR A 93 2.95 -12.38 -1.90
N ASN A 94 3.99 -11.64 -1.52
CA ASN A 94 5.10 -12.19 -0.73
C ASN A 94 4.65 -12.66 0.67
N ALA A 95 3.72 -11.96 1.30
CA ALA A 95 3.20 -12.35 2.60
C ALA A 95 2.41 -13.67 2.51
N VAL A 96 1.54 -13.82 1.51
CA VAL A 96 0.78 -15.06 1.27
C VAL A 96 1.72 -16.22 0.95
N THR A 97 2.67 -16.04 0.03
CA THR A 97 3.63 -17.08 -0.34
C THR A 97 4.51 -17.51 0.83
N ARG A 98 4.93 -16.59 1.71
CA ARG A 98 5.67 -16.94 2.93
C ARG A 98 4.85 -17.79 3.89
N ILE A 99 3.56 -17.51 4.05
CA ILE A 99 2.68 -18.34 4.89
C ILE A 99 2.61 -19.76 4.31
N ASP A 100 2.39 -19.88 3.00
CA ASP A 100 2.32 -21.19 2.32
C ASP A 100 3.65 -21.96 2.41
N GLU A 101 4.79 -21.27 2.18
CA GLU A 101 6.13 -21.87 2.29
C GLU A 101 6.42 -22.33 3.73
N LEU A 102 6.07 -21.54 4.74
CA LEU A 102 6.23 -21.92 6.14
C LEU A 102 5.38 -23.14 6.50
N GLN A 103 4.13 -23.19 6.05
CA GLN A 103 3.26 -24.35 6.25
C GLN A 103 3.82 -25.61 5.57
N ALA A 104 4.34 -25.47 4.34
CA ALA A 104 4.92 -26.59 3.59
C ALA A 104 6.24 -27.10 4.20
N GLN A 105 7.13 -26.21 4.64
CA GLN A 105 8.38 -26.58 5.31
C GLN A 105 8.09 -27.25 6.65
N LEU A 106 7.16 -26.70 7.43
CA LEU A 106 6.72 -27.32 8.67
C LEU A 106 6.15 -28.71 8.39
N ALA A 107 5.24 -28.89 7.44
CA ALA A 107 4.69 -30.21 7.11
C ALA A 107 5.77 -31.28 6.83
N GLN A 108 6.91 -30.90 6.24
CA GLN A 108 8.06 -31.79 6.02
C GLN A 108 8.88 -32.04 7.30
N ASP A 109 9.18 -31.00 8.08
CA ASP A 109 9.98 -31.11 9.32
C ASP A 109 9.23 -31.80 10.48
N LEU A 110 7.92 -31.96 10.33
CA LEU A 110 7.01 -32.58 11.28
C LEU A 110 6.94 -34.11 11.18
N GLU A 111 7.47 -34.71 10.11
CA GLU A 111 7.58 -36.17 9.98
C GLU A 111 8.56 -36.73 11.04
N GLY A 112 8.02 -37.09 12.21
CA GLY A 112 8.74 -37.75 13.29
C GLY A 112 9.13 -36.86 14.49
N ASN A 113 8.69 -35.59 14.56
CA ASN A 113 9.02 -34.70 15.69
C ASN A 113 7.86 -34.55 16.70
N PRO A 114 8.08 -34.85 18.00
CA PRO A 114 7.04 -34.72 19.05
C PRO A 114 6.56 -33.28 19.33
N PHE A 115 7.31 -32.26 18.94
CA PHE A 115 6.87 -30.85 19.05
C PHE A 115 6.01 -30.40 17.88
N GLY A 116 5.68 -31.33 16.99
CA GLY A 116 5.18 -30.95 15.70
C GLY A 116 3.79 -30.32 15.68
N GLY A 117 2.91 -30.81 16.54
CA GLY A 117 1.58 -30.24 16.70
C GLY A 117 1.60 -28.76 17.13
N PHE A 118 2.62 -28.32 17.88
CA PHE A 118 2.74 -26.92 18.31
C PHE A 118 3.16 -26.00 17.16
N ALA A 119 4.10 -26.44 16.32
CA ALA A 119 4.56 -25.65 15.19
C ALA A 119 3.46 -25.53 14.12
N LEU A 120 2.72 -26.62 13.88
CA LEU A 120 1.56 -26.61 12.99
C LEU A 120 0.48 -25.64 13.52
N ALA A 121 0.14 -25.69 14.80
CA ALA A 121 -0.86 -24.81 15.41
C ALA A 121 -0.52 -23.32 15.30
N ILE A 122 0.77 -22.95 15.42
CA ILE A 122 1.22 -21.56 15.24
C ILE A 122 1.12 -21.15 13.77
N SER A 123 1.47 -22.04 12.83
CA SER A 123 1.36 -21.76 11.39
C SER A 123 -0.08 -21.65 10.89
N GLU A 124 -1.01 -22.45 11.44
CA GLU A 124 -2.45 -22.34 11.15
C GLU A 124 -3.04 -21.04 11.69
N SER A 125 -2.44 -20.47 12.74
CA SER A 125 -2.80 -19.16 13.26
C SER A 125 -2.17 -17.99 12.51
N ALA A 126 -1.47 -18.27 11.40
CA ALA A 126 -1.00 -17.23 10.49
C ALA A 126 -2.17 -16.68 9.67
N SER A 127 -2.63 -15.47 9.99
CA SER A 127 -3.75 -14.83 9.31
C SER A 127 -3.36 -13.50 8.68
N LEU A 128 -4.05 -13.18 7.59
CA LEU A 128 -3.89 -11.92 6.90
C LEU A 128 -4.81 -10.88 7.56
N GLU A 129 -4.22 -9.82 8.09
CA GLU A 129 -4.91 -8.79 8.87
C GLU A 129 -5.40 -7.65 7.97
N TRP A 130 -6.12 -6.68 8.51
CA TRP A 130 -6.89 -5.67 7.75
C TRP A 130 -6.08 -4.44 7.34
N GLY A 131 -4.80 -4.33 7.74
CA GLY A 131 -3.96 -3.17 7.43
C GLY A 131 -3.76 -2.92 5.92
N TRP A 132 -3.66 -3.98 5.11
CA TRP A 132 -3.53 -3.84 3.65
C TRP A 132 -4.80 -3.28 3.00
N ILE A 133 -5.98 -3.55 3.56
CA ILE A 133 -7.24 -3.02 3.04
C ILE A 133 -7.23 -1.50 3.18
N VAL A 134 -6.83 -0.99 4.35
CA VAL A 134 -6.73 0.45 4.62
C VAL A 134 -5.73 1.11 3.68
N MET A 135 -4.59 0.47 3.43
CA MET A 135 -3.57 0.96 2.51
C MET A 135 -4.06 1.05 1.05
N ILE A 136 -4.71 -0.02 0.56
CA ILE A 136 -5.24 -0.06 -0.81
C ILE A 136 -6.33 1.00 -0.99
N ILE A 137 -7.26 1.11 -0.04
CA ILE A 137 -8.30 2.13 -0.07
C ILE A 137 -7.66 3.52 -0.10
N GLY A 138 -6.64 3.77 0.72
CA GLY A 138 -5.91 5.04 0.70
C GLY A 138 -5.31 5.37 -0.68
N GLY A 139 -4.67 4.41 -1.33
CA GLY A 139 -4.13 4.58 -2.68
C GLY A 139 -5.20 4.84 -3.73
N LEU A 140 -6.33 4.14 -3.67
CA LEU A 140 -7.47 4.38 -4.56
C LEU A 140 -8.10 5.76 -4.32
N VAL A 141 -8.25 6.18 -3.07
CA VAL A 141 -8.74 7.52 -2.72
C VAL A 141 -7.78 8.59 -3.23
N ALA A 142 -6.47 8.38 -3.16
CA ALA A 142 -5.49 9.32 -3.71
C ALA A 142 -5.63 9.46 -5.24
N ILE A 143 -5.83 8.35 -5.95
CA ILE A 143 -6.12 8.36 -7.39
C ILE A 143 -7.42 9.10 -7.68
N ILE A 144 -8.49 8.81 -6.94
CA ILE A 144 -9.79 9.49 -7.10
C ILE A 144 -9.63 10.99 -6.86
N GLY A 145 -8.91 11.40 -5.81
CA GLY A 145 -8.60 12.82 -5.55
C GLY A 145 -7.92 13.49 -6.73
N ALA A 146 -7.05 12.76 -7.44
CA ALA A 146 -6.43 13.25 -8.66
C ALA A 146 -7.34 13.21 -9.90
N LEU A 147 -8.40 12.42 -9.91
CA LEU A 147 -9.33 12.28 -11.04
C LEU A 147 -10.60 13.11 -10.91
N ILE A 148 -10.97 13.54 -9.70
CA ILE A 148 -12.14 14.40 -9.47
C ILE A 148 -12.01 15.65 -10.34
N GLN A 149 -13.06 15.87 -11.12
CA GLN A 149 -13.21 17.08 -11.89
C GLN A 149 -13.89 18.11 -10.98
N PRO A 150 -13.36 19.35 -10.88
CA PRO A 150 -14.12 20.39 -10.20
C PRO A 150 -15.44 20.60 -10.94
N ASP A 151 -16.55 20.46 -10.21
CA ASP A 151 -17.85 20.91 -10.68
C ASP A 151 -17.76 22.43 -10.83
N SER A 152 -17.93 22.88 -12.07
CA SER A 152 -17.89 24.27 -12.52
C SER A 152 -19.09 25.06 -12.02
#